data_AF-A0AAW8ERG9-F1
#
_entry.id   AF-A0AAW8ERG9-F1
#
_cell.length_a   1.000
_cell.length_b   1.000
_cell.length_c   1.000
_cell.angle_alpha   90.00
_cell.angle_beta   90.00
_cell.angle_gamma   90.00
#
_symmetry.space_group_name_H-M   'P 1'
#
loop_
_entity.id
_entity.type
_entity.pdbx_description
1 polymer ?
#
loop_
_entity_poly.entity_id
_entity_poly.type
_entity_poly.pdbx_seq_one_letter_code
_entity_poly.pdbx_strand_id
1 'polypeptide(L)'
;MEKVENGDQVVPRPKGTPVGRQTLAEVDAGLAECEKVIKTCSDTVKARLGTNGAIPPNVLRDLGRANTQRAKLVLRRITLLIDSGDQVAAEMIDKLLKVKPKAP
;
A
#
# COMPACT_ATOMS: atom_id res chain seq x y z
N MET A 1 -37.93 31.65 -3.38
CA MET A 1 -37.44 30.40 -2.77
C MET A 1 -36.53 29.73 -3.78
N GLU A 2 -35.24 29.91 -3.55
CA GLU A 2 -34.14 29.58 -4.44
C GLU A 2 -33.89 28.06 -4.38
N LYS A 3 -33.85 27.41 -5.54
CA LYS A 3 -33.42 26.01 -5.66
C LYS A 3 -31.89 26.02 -5.63
N VAL A 4 -31.30 25.57 -4.53
CA VAL A 4 -29.86 25.31 -4.46
C VAL A 4 -29.62 23.92 -5.03
N GLU A 5 -29.34 23.89 -6.34
CA GLU A 5 -28.79 22.72 -7.02
C GLU A 5 -27.31 22.62 -6.63
N ASN A 6 -27.01 21.84 -5.59
CA ASN A 6 -25.62 21.51 -5.28
C ASN A 6 -25.15 20.45 -6.27
N GLY A 7 -24.60 20.93 -7.40
CA GLY A 7 -23.87 20.13 -8.36
C GLY A 7 -22.67 19.46 -7.68
N ASP A 8 -22.79 18.16 -7.49
CA ASP A 8 -21.70 17.29 -7.05
C ASP A 8 -20.67 17.24 -8.19
N GLN A 9 -19.77 18.23 -8.21
CA GLN A 9 -18.60 18.21 -9.09
C GLN A 9 -17.71 17.06 -8.61
N VAL A 10 -17.89 15.89 -9.24
CA VAL A 10 -16.94 14.79 -9.16
C VAL A 10 -15.65 15.26 -9.83
N VAL A 11 -14.78 15.90 -9.06
CA VAL A 11 -13.43 16.23 -9.49
C VAL A 11 -12.77 14.89 -9.84
N PRO A 12 -12.39 14.65 -11.12
CA PRO A 12 -11.76 13.40 -11.48
C PRO A 12 -10.40 13.39 -10.82
N ARG A 13 -10.28 12.67 -9.69
CA ARG A 13 -8.98 12.32 -9.12
C ARG A 13 -8.14 11.76 -10.27
N PRO A 14 -6.94 12.28 -10.54
CA PRO A 14 -6.11 11.76 -11.61
C PRO A 14 -6.01 10.25 -11.40
N LYS A 15 -6.54 9.49 -12.36
CA LYS A 15 -6.46 8.04 -12.33
C LYS A 15 -4.98 7.70 -12.48
N GLY A 16 -4.29 7.60 -11.35
CA GLY A 16 -2.90 7.16 -11.32
C GLY A 16 -2.78 5.84 -12.07
N THR A 17 -1.64 5.60 -12.71
CA THR A 17 -1.35 4.38 -13.46
C THR A 17 -1.85 3.17 -12.67
N PRO A 18 -2.78 2.36 -13.21
CA PRO A 18 -3.25 1.16 -12.53
C PRO A 18 -2.05 0.31 -12.11
N VAL A 19 -2.07 -0.26 -10.90
CA VAL A 19 -0.92 -1.01 -10.37
C VAL A 19 -0.38 -2.05 -11.37
N GLY A 20 -1.25 -2.75 -12.09
CA GLY A 20 -0.85 -3.73 -13.11
C GLY A 20 -0.10 -3.16 -14.33
N ARG A 21 -0.04 -1.84 -14.51
CA ARG A 21 0.66 -1.16 -15.61
C ARG A 21 1.85 -0.31 -15.12
N GLN A 22 2.09 -0.27 -13.82
CA GLN A 22 3.22 0.47 -13.27
C GLN A 22 4.54 -0.22 -13.66
N THR A 23 5.55 0.62 -13.91
CA THR A 23 6.96 0.29 -14.08
C THR A 23 7.62 0.01 -12.72
N LEU A 24 8.83 -0.56 -12.72
CA LEU A 24 9.56 -0.85 -11.48
C LEU A 24 9.80 0.43 -10.65
N ALA A 25 10.17 1.53 -11.32
CA ALA A 25 10.41 2.82 -10.67
C ALA A 25 9.13 3.41 -10.06
N GLU A 26 7.99 3.34 -10.75
CA GLU A 26 6.70 3.79 -10.21
C GLU A 26 6.27 2.94 -9.01
N VAL A 27 6.51 1.62 -9.07
CA VAL A 27 6.21 0.70 -7.96
C VAL A 27 7.08 1.00 -6.75
N ASP A 28 8.39 1.21 -6.93
CA ASP A 28 9.32 1.52 -5.85
C ASP A 28 8.99 2.88 -5.20
N ALA A 29 8.63 3.90 -5.99
CA ALA A 29 8.16 5.17 -5.46
C ALA A 29 6.86 5.02 -4.66
N GLY A 30 5.92 4.21 -5.16
CA GLY A 30 4.68 3.91 -4.45
C GLY A 30 4.90 3.15 -3.13
N LEU A 31 5.88 2.24 -3.08
CA LEU A 31 6.26 1.51 -1.87
C LEU A 31 6.84 2.46 -0.82
N ALA A 32 7.72 3.36 -1.22
CA ALA A 32 8.31 4.36 -0.31
C ALA A 32 7.23 5.26 0.32
N GLU A 33 6.24 5.70 -0.46
CA GLU A 33 5.12 6.48 0.08
C GLU A 33 4.25 5.66 1.03
N CYS A 34 3.97 4.38 0.70
CA CYS A 34 3.24 3.50 1.62
C CYS A 34 3.98 3.33 2.95
N GLU A 35 5.30 3.15 2.93
CA GLU A 35 6.12 3.03 4.14
C GLU A 35 6.08 4.29 5.00
N LYS A 36 6.15 5.47 4.37
CA LYS A 36 6.02 6.74 5.06
C LYS A 36 4.67 6.86 5.76
N VAL A 37 3.57 6.59 5.06
CA VAL A 37 2.21 6.65 5.62
C VAL A 37 2.03 5.63 6.75
N ILE A 38 2.46 4.39 6.55
CA ILE A 38 2.39 3.33 7.56
C ILE A 38 3.17 3.74 8.82
N LYS A 39 4.38 4.30 8.66
CA LYS A 39 5.19 4.77 9.78
C LYS A 39 4.49 5.90 10.54
N THR A 40 4.04 6.94 9.86
CA THR A 40 3.33 8.08 10.49
C THR A 40 2.07 7.62 11.22
N CYS A 41 1.26 6.75 10.61
CA CYS A 41 0.06 6.23 11.26
C CYS A 41 0.41 5.37 12.48
N SER A 42 1.42 4.50 12.36
CA SER A 42 1.87 3.64 13.46
C SER A 42 2.42 4.45 14.63
N ASP A 43 3.19 5.50 14.36
CA ASP A 43 3.74 6.38 15.39
C ASP A 43 2.62 7.16 16.08
N THR A 44 1.60 7.60 15.33
CA THR A 44 0.41 8.24 15.90
C THR A 44 -0.36 7.29 16.81
N VAL A 45 -0.55 6.04 16.40
CA VAL A 45 -1.20 5.00 17.22
C VAL A 45 -0.40 4.78 18.50
N LYS A 46 0.93 4.59 18.40
CA LYS A 46 1.81 4.39 19.56
C LYS A 46 1.73 5.57 20.54
N ALA A 47 1.78 6.81 20.04
CA ALA A 47 1.71 8.00 20.87
C ALA A 47 0.37 8.11 21.62
N ARG A 48 -0.74 7.79 20.96
CA ARG A 48 -2.08 7.78 21.59
C ARG A 48 -2.20 6.68 22.64
N LEU A 49 -1.74 5.47 22.33
CA LEU A 49 -1.73 4.37 23.30
C LEU A 49 -0.85 4.69 24.52
N GLY A 50 0.32 5.30 24.31
CA GLY A 50 1.21 5.70 25.41
C GLY A 50 0.63 6.77 26.35
N THR A 51 -0.41 7.47 25.92
CA THR A 51 -1.13 8.48 26.72
C THR A 51 -2.54 8.03 27.13
N ASN A 52 -2.90 6.77 26.89
CA ASN A 52 -4.29 6.26 26.99
C ASN A 52 -5.31 7.14 26.25
N GLY A 53 -4.86 7.83 25.20
CA GLY A 53 -5.67 8.70 24.36
C GLY A 53 -6.42 7.94 23.28
N ALA A 54 -7.56 8.48 22.86
CA ALA A 54 -8.32 7.93 21.75
C ALA A 54 -7.51 7.97 20.44
N ILE A 55 -7.57 6.89 19.67
CA ILE A 55 -6.95 6.81 18.33
C ILE A 55 -7.92 7.45 17.31
N PRO A 56 -7.47 8.43 16.51
CA PRO A 56 -8.30 9.00 15.47
C PRO A 56 -8.72 7.94 14.43
N PRO A 57 -10.02 7.82 14.08
CA PRO A 57 -10.49 6.77 13.15
C PRO A 57 -9.87 6.83 11.75
N ASN A 58 -9.50 8.02 11.29
CA ASN A 58 -8.80 8.21 10.01
C ASN A 58 -7.42 7.54 10.02
N VAL A 59 -6.69 7.55 11.14
CA VAL A 59 -5.35 6.94 11.23
C VAL A 59 -5.41 5.44 10.98
N LEU A 60 -6.39 4.73 11.58
CA LEU A 60 -6.56 3.29 11.38
C LEU A 60 -7.03 2.97 9.95
N ARG A 61 -7.90 3.80 9.39
CA ARG A 61 -8.38 3.66 8.01
C ARG A 61 -7.25 3.84 7.01
N ASP A 62 -6.42 4.87 7.20
CA ASP A 62 -5.29 5.19 6.33
C ASP A 62 -4.20 4.13 6.44
N LEU A 63 -3.94 3.62 7.66
CA LEU A 63 -3.08 2.46 7.87
C LEU A 63 -3.57 1.21 7.12
N GLY A 64 -4.86 0.91 7.17
CA GLY A 64 -5.45 -0.22 6.44
C GLY A 64 -5.33 -0.06 4.92
N ARG A 65 -5.59 1.15 4.40
CA ARG A 65 -5.47 1.48 2.97
C ARG A 65 -4.02 1.38 2.50
N ALA A 66 -3.08 1.96 3.23
CA ALA A 66 -1.66 1.93 2.91
C ALA A 66 -1.11 0.49 2.91
N ASN A 67 -1.50 -0.35 3.88
CA ASN A 67 -1.11 -1.76 3.90
C ASN A 67 -1.65 -2.55 2.69
N THR A 68 -2.92 -2.33 2.34
CA THR A 68 -3.53 -2.98 1.17
C THR A 68 -2.84 -2.55 -0.13
N GLN A 69 -2.54 -1.26 -0.26
CA GLN A 69 -1.85 -0.73 -1.43
C GLN A 69 -0.41 -1.26 -1.51
N ARG A 70 0.31 -1.29 -0.39
CA ARG A 70 1.65 -1.87 -0.28
C ARG A 70 1.66 -3.32 -0.75
N ALA A 71 0.71 -4.14 -0.32
CA ALA A 71 0.61 -5.53 -0.74
C ALA A 71 0.46 -5.67 -2.28
N LYS A 72 -0.40 -4.85 -2.89
CA LYS A 72 -0.57 -4.82 -4.36
C LYS A 72 0.71 -4.42 -5.09
N LEU A 73 1.41 -3.41 -4.58
CA LEU A 73 2.67 -2.93 -5.15
C LEU A 73 3.78 -3.98 -5.03
N VAL A 74 3.90 -4.66 -3.89
CA VAL A 74 4.86 -5.76 -3.69
C VAL A 74 4.62 -6.87 -4.70
N LEU A 75 3.37 -7.30 -4.90
CA LEU A 75 3.04 -8.32 -5.89
C LEU A 75 3.42 -7.88 -7.31
N ARG A 76 3.13 -6.63 -7.67
CA ARG A 76 3.53 -6.08 -8.97
C ARG A 76 5.05 -6.05 -9.13
N ARG A 77 5.78 -5.66 -8.09
CA ARG A 77 7.25 -5.66 -8.08
C ARG A 77 7.80 -7.05 -8.33
N ILE A 78 7.26 -8.06 -7.66
CA ILE A 78 7.64 -9.47 -7.86
C ILE A 78 7.40 -9.87 -9.32
N THR A 79 6.21 -9.59 -9.87
CA THR A 79 5.92 -9.88 -11.29
C THR A 79 6.93 -9.23 -12.23
N LEU A 80 7.23 -7.94 -12.05
CA LEU A 80 8.18 -7.23 -12.90
C LEU A 80 9.59 -7.81 -12.83
N LEU A 81 10.04 -8.25 -11.65
CA LEU A 81 11.36 -8.85 -11.48
C LEU A 81 11.44 -10.26 -12.09
N ILE A 82 10.34 -11.03 -12.06
CA ILE A 82 10.24 -12.30 -12.78
C ILE A 82 10.36 -12.05 -14.28
N ASP A 83 9.59 -11.10 -14.80
CA ASP A 83 9.53 -10.79 -16.23
C ASP A 83 10.88 -10.27 -16.77
N SER A 84 11.67 -9.59 -15.93
CA SER A 84 13.00 -9.10 -16.30
C SER A 84 14.10 -10.16 -16.23
N GLY A 85 13.81 -11.39 -15.81
CA GLY A 85 14.81 -12.44 -15.63
C GLY A 85 15.81 -12.15 -14.51
N ASP A 86 15.40 -11.39 -13.49
CA ASP A 86 16.27 -11.08 -12.36
C ASP A 86 16.53 -12.35 -11.53
N GLN A 87 17.79 -12.78 -11.50
CA GLN A 87 18.22 -14.02 -10.84
C GLN A 87 17.89 -13.99 -9.33
N VAL A 88 17.97 -12.82 -8.68
CA VAL A 88 17.69 -12.67 -7.24
C VAL A 88 16.20 -12.86 -6.97
N ALA A 89 15.34 -12.38 -7.86
CA ALA A 89 13.89 -12.61 -7.76
C ALA A 89 13.52 -14.08 -7.99
N ALA A 90 14.15 -14.74 -8.97
CA ALA A 90 13.98 -16.17 -9.19
C ALA A 90 14.38 -17.01 -7.96
N GLU A 91 15.52 -16.68 -7.32
CA GLU A 91 15.97 -17.32 -6.09
C GLU A 91 15.04 -17.07 -4.90
N MET A 92 14.50 -15.86 -4.76
CA MET A 92 13.54 -15.55 -3.70
C MET A 92 12.24 -16.36 -3.83
N ILE A 93 11.74 -16.51 -5.06
CA ILE A 93 10.53 -17.32 -5.34
C ILE A 93 10.80 -18.79 -5.06
N ASP A 94 11.95 -19.31 -5.48
CA ASP A 94 12.34 -20.69 -5.20
C ASP A 94 12.40 -20.97 -3.69
N LYS A 95 12.98 -20.04 -2.91
CA LYS A 95 12.98 -20.11 -1.43
C LYS A 95 11.57 -20.09 -0.85
N LEU A 96 10.68 -19.24 -1.37
CA LEU A 96 9.28 -19.14 -0.96
C LEU A 96 8.49 -20.43 -1.23
N LEU A 97 8.65 -21.02 -2.42
CA LEU A 97 7.99 -22.26 -2.82
C LEU A 97 8.51 -23.47 -2.03
N LYS A 98 9.75 -23.42 -1.56
CA LYS A 98 10.36 -24.44 -0.71
C LYS A 98 10.01 -24.31 0.78
N VAL A 99 9.25 -23.28 1.19
CA VAL A 99 8.77 -23.16 2.57
C VAL A 99 7.74 -24.26 2.83
N LYS A 100 8.15 -25.31 3.55
CA LYS A 100 7.21 -26.28 4.10
C LYS A 100 6.47 -25.63 5.28
N PRO A 101 5.13 -25.78 5.38
CA PRO A 101 4.41 -25.35 6.57
C PRO A 101 5.03 -26.04 7.78
N LYS A 102 5.34 -25.26 8.81
CA LYS A 102 5.76 -25.82 10.09
C LYS A 102 4.57 -26.65 10.60
N ALA A 103 4.76 -27.97 10.66
CA ALA A 103 3.74 -28.88 11.18
C ALA A 103 3.33 -28.41 12.60
N PRO A 104 2.03 -28.50 12.95
CA PRO A 104 1.51 -28.03 14.23
C PRO A 104 2.18 -28.73 15.42
#